data_AF-A0A834CES3-F1
#
_entry.id   AF-A0A834CES3-F1
#
_cell.length_a   1.000
_cell.length_b   1.000
_cell.length_c   1.000
_cell.angle_alpha   90.00
_cell.angle_beta   90.00
_cell.angle_gamma   90.00
#
_symmetry.space_group_name_H-M   'P 1'
#
loop_
_entity.id
_entity.type
_entity.pdbx_description
1 polymer ?
#
loop_
_entity_poly.entity_id
_entity_poly.type
_entity_poly.pdbx_seq_one_letter_code
_entity_poly.pdbx_strand_id
1 'polypeptide(L)'
;MSDQGRALLPVETWLCGGHIDASSQWKPLALSEITLPEPKSESEPQETDFIGIPETDHNDLEQLGPALAAAKRQPASQPASLIPEYCRVLEESEISEHCFDLIFAFDEIVALGYRENVNLAQIRTFTEMDSHEEKVFRAVRETQEREAKAEMRRKAKELQQARRDAERSGKKVPGFGGFGSAGMSSVSSGSIITDNIVEPEKPKITPAPVRSSGPSRALKLGAKGKEVDNFVDQLKSEGETIMPTGKRGSDVSKALPPPVNVESVHLRVEEKISLSCGRDGGLQNMEVLGMVTLRVSDDKNGRIRLVVSNNDIKGLQLQTHPNVDKKLFTSESVIGLKNPEKSFPLNNDVGVLKWRLQTTDEALIPLTINCWPSESGSGCDVNIEYELQEESLELNDVVISIPVPSGVGAPVIGDLDGEYKHDSRRNVLEWCLPVIDANNKTGSLEFSVAGQPNDFFPISVTFVSKRNYCDIQVTKVSHVDGDGAVRFSSETSFVVDKYIIE
;
A
#
# COMPACT_ATOMS: atom_id res chain seq x y z
N MET A 1 59.12 70.10 -40.90
CA MET A 1 59.23 69.10 -39.83
C MET A 1 57.82 68.54 -39.65
N SER A 2 57.28 67.73 -40.57
CA SER A 2 57.80 66.44 -41.08
C SER A 2 58.02 65.50 -39.90
N ASP A 3 57.59 64.25 -39.84
CA ASP A 3 56.77 63.37 -40.69
C ASP A 3 56.60 62.08 -39.85
N GLN A 4 55.65 61.24 -40.23
CA GLN A 4 55.59 59.77 -40.09
C GLN A 4 56.49 58.98 -39.11
N GLY A 5 55.86 58.00 -38.43
CA GLY A 5 56.03 56.58 -38.80
C GLY A 5 57.02 55.70 -38.03
N ARG A 6 56.51 54.50 -37.66
CA ARG A 6 57.11 53.15 -37.73
C ARG A 6 58.54 52.88 -37.18
N ALA A 7 58.66 51.76 -36.45
CA ALA A 7 59.46 50.57 -36.80
C ALA A 7 59.18 49.46 -35.75
N LEU A 8 59.21 48.15 -35.97
CA LEU A 8 60.07 47.30 -36.82
C LEU A 8 59.37 45.97 -37.22
N LEU A 9 59.67 45.53 -38.45
CA LEU A 9 59.79 44.15 -38.98
C LEU A 9 61.26 44.01 -39.46
N PRO A 10 61.88 42.85 -39.86
CA PRO A 10 61.39 41.78 -40.78
C PRO A 10 61.87 40.34 -40.43
N VAL A 11 61.55 39.23 -41.14
CA VAL A 11 62.03 38.69 -42.46
C VAL A 11 61.12 37.46 -42.79
N GLU A 12 60.34 37.42 -43.88
CA GLU A 12 60.58 36.80 -45.23
C GLU A 12 60.59 35.23 -45.23
N THR A 13 59.95 34.41 -46.10
CA THR A 13 59.81 34.41 -47.60
C THR A 13 58.85 33.28 -48.17
N TRP A 14 58.06 33.60 -49.25
CA TRP A 14 57.62 32.84 -50.48
C TRP A 14 56.43 31.83 -50.47
N LEU A 15 55.25 32.11 -51.09
CA LEU A 15 54.77 32.09 -52.54
C LEU A 15 54.32 30.67 -53.01
N CYS A 16 53.21 30.35 -53.69
CA CYS A 16 52.09 30.94 -54.48
C CYS A 16 50.90 29.94 -54.41
N GLY A 17 49.60 30.16 -54.66
CA GLY A 17 48.87 31.14 -55.48
C GLY A 17 47.96 30.38 -56.49
N GLY A 18 46.66 30.72 -56.58
CA GLY A 18 45.80 30.28 -57.68
C GLY A 18 44.29 30.26 -57.41
N HIS A 19 43.58 31.30 -57.85
CA HIS A 19 42.12 31.43 -57.91
C HIS A 19 41.71 31.40 -59.38
N ILE A 20 40.74 30.59 -59.80
CA ILE A 20 40.05 30.76 -61.10
C ILE A 20 38.60 30.29 -60.98
N ASP A 21 37.72 31.12 -61.53
CA ASP A 21 36.26 31.04 -61.60
C ASP A 21 35.77 30.20 -62.81
N ALA A 22 34.45 30.02 -62.91
CA ALA A 22 33.65 29.59 -64.08
C ALA A 22 33.10 28.14 -64.11
N SER A 23 31.77 28.08 -63.92
CA SER A 23 30.76 27.38 -64.72
C SER A 23 31.17 26.12 -65.52
N SER A 24 30.49 24.99 -65.25
CA SER A 24 29.96 24.11 -66.30
C SER A 24 29.11 22.95 -65.75
N GLN A 25 27.89 22.89 -66.29
CA GLN A 25 27.23 21.68 -66.80
C GLN A 25 26.82 20.58 -65.81
N TRP A 26 25.56 20.68 -65.41
CA TRP A 26 24.69 19.54 -65.20
C TRP A 26 24.31 18.93 -66.55
N LYS A 27 24.57 17.65 -66.77
CA LYS A 27 23.79 16.82 -67.71
C LYS A 27 23.60 15.37 -67.22
N PRO A 28 22.47 14.74 -67.60
CA PRO A 28 21.88 13.57 -66.94
C PRO A 28 22.09 12.27 -67.72
N LEU A 29 21.96 11.10 -67.08
CA LEU A 29 21.67 9.78 -67.67
C LEU A 29 21.13 8.89 -66.52
N ALA A 30 19.83 8.62 -66.37
CA ALA A 30 18.95 7.71 -67.12
C ALA A 30 18.97 6.23 -66.63
N LEU A 31 17.92 5.89 -65.87
CA LEU A 31 17.04 4.70 -65.90
C LEU A 31 17.58 3.29 -66.22
N SER A 32 17.34 2.36 -65.28
CA SER A 32 16.63 1.07 -65.52
C SER A 32 16.06 0.57 -64.18
N GLU A 33 14.73 0.59 -64.04
CA GLU A 33 13.82 -0.58 -64.00
C GLU A 33 13.88 -1.41 -62.71
N ILE A 34 12.98 -1.12 -61.75
CA ILE A 34 12.29 -2.15 -60.96
C ILE A 34 10.83 -1.71 -60.75
N THR A 35 9.94 -2.59 -61.18
CA THR A 35 8.48 -2.50 -61.23
C THR A 35 7.84 -2.69 -59.85
N LEU A 36 6.90 -1.83 -59.47
CA LEU A 36 5.93 -2.03 -58.37
C LEU A 36 4.53 -2.21 -58.97
N PRO A 37 3.68 -3.15 -58.50
CA PRO A 37 2.26 -3.12 -58.79
C PRO A 37 1.46 -2.50 -57.63
N GLU A 38 0.57 -1.57 -57.99
CA GLU A 38 -0.54 -1.09 -57.15
C GLU A 38 -1.62 -2.18 -56.97
N PRO A 39 -2.40 -2.16 -55.87
CA PRO A 39 -3.67 -2.86 -55.82
C PRO A 39 -4.84 -1.94 -56.25
N LYS A 40 -5.61 -2.45 -57.22
CA LYS A 40 -6.92 -1.94 -57.64
C LYS A 40 -8.03 -2.39 -56.68
N SER A 41 -9.09 -1.58 -56.65
CA SER A 41 -10.36 -1.76 -55.96
C SER A 41 -11.32 -2.76 -56.63
N GLU A 42 -12.28 -3.23 -55.81
CA GLU A 42 -13.61 -3.82 -56.09
C GLU A 42 -13.74 -5.31 -56.45
N SER A 43 -14.39 -6.07 -55.56
CA SER A 43 -15.74 -6.62 -55.81
C SER A 43 -16.33 -7.30 -54.56
N GLU A 44 -17.60 -6.99 -54.30
CA GLU A 44 -18.52 -7.59 -53.33
C GLU A 44 -18.94 -9.03 -53.74
N PRO A 45 -19.50 -9.87 -52.84
CA PRO A 45 -20.97 -9.91 -52.74
C PRO A 45 -21.61 -10.25 -51.37
N GLN A 46 -22.82 -9.70 -51.20
CA GLN A 46 -24.06 -10.29 -50.65
C GLN A 46 -24.26 -10.51 -49.13
N GLU A 47 -24.87 -9.47 -48.55
CA GLU A 47 -26.07 -9.41 -47.70
C GLU A 47 -26.87 -10.70 -47.44
N THR A 48 -27.07 -11.03 -46.15
CA THR A 48 -28.31 -11.63 -45.64
C THR A 48 -28.73 -10.94 -44.35
N ASP A 49 -30.03 -10.66 -44.32
CA ASP A 49 -30.80 -9.75 -43.47
C ASP A 49 -31.04 -10.16 -41.99
N PHE A 50 -31.20 -9.11 -41.17
CA PHE A 50 -32.00 -8.99 -39.91
C PHE A 50 -31.51 -9.74 -38.66
N ILE A 51 -31.43 -9.14 -37.45
CA ILE A 51 -32.46 -8.36 -36.73
C ILE A 51 -31.80 -7.25 -35.88
N GLY A 52 -32.38 -6.06 -35.93
CA GLY A 52 -31.94 -4.86 -35.20
C GLY A 52 -32.14 -4.90 -33.68
N ILE A 53 -31.21 -4.25 -32.99
CA ILE A 53 -31.29 -3.80 -31.59
C ILE A 53 -31.19 -2.26 -31.65
N PRO A 54 -32.03 -1.51 -30.91
CA PRO A 54 -32.19 -0.07 -31.10
C PRO A 54 -30.91 0.71 -30.76
N GLU A 55 -30.63 1.71 -31.59
CA GLU A 55 -29.70 2.80 -31.30
C GLU A 55 -30.03 3.42 -29.94
N THR A 56 -29.04 3.45 -29.06
CA THR A 56 -29.02 4.33 -27.88
C THR A 56 -27.97 5.40 -28.14
N ASP A 57 -28.38 6.63 -27.86
CA ASP A 57 -27.74 7.87 -28.27
C ASP A 57 -26.23 7.95 -27.99
N HIS A 58 -25.53 8.51 -28.98
CA HIS A 58 -24.18 9.08 -28.86
C HIS A 58 -24.19 10.25 -27.86
N ASN A 59 -24.17 9.96 -26.55
CA ASN A 59 -23.68 10.92 -25.55
C ASN A 59 -23.30 10.35 -24.17
N ASP A 60 -23.36 9.04 -23.93
CA ASP A 60 -23.01 8.46 -22.61
C ASP A 60 -21.61 7.81 -22.55
N LEU A 61 -20.84 7.81 -23.65
CA LEU A 61 -19.49 7.23 -23.70
C LEU A 61 -18.37 8.17 -23.21
N GLU A 62 -18.65 9.46 -22.99
CA GLU A 62 -17.67 10.40 -22.41
C GLU A 62 -17.72 10.51 -20.88
N GLN A 63 -18.71 9.94 -20.20
CA GLN A 63 -18.77 9.95 -18.73
C GLN A 63 -18.20 8.68 -18.07
N LEU A 64 -17.91 7.61 -18.84
CA LEU A 64 -17.37 6.35 -18.31
C LEU A 64 -15.83 6.25 -18.40
N GLY A 65 -15.18 7.12 -19.18
CA GLY A 65 -13.72 7.17 -19.29
C GLY A 65 -12.98 7.43 -17.97
N PRO A 66 -13.44 8.36 -17.10
CA PRO A 66 -12.80 8.61 -15.81
C PRO A 66 -12.98 7.48 -14.79
N ALA A 67 -14.13 6.78 -14.83
CA ALA A 67 -14.45 5.69 -13.90
C ALA A 67 -13.66 4.41 -14.21
N LEU A 68 -13.47 4.09 -15.50
CA LEU A 68 -12.66 2.94 -15.93
C LEU A 68 -11.15 3.22 -15.79
N ALA A 69 -10.72 4.48 -15.92
CA ALA A 69 -9.36 4.91 -15.64
C ALA A 69 -9.04 4.94 -14.12
N ALA A 70 -10.03 5.17 -13.27
CA ALA A 70 -9.89 5.07 -11.81
C ALA A 70 -9.76 3.62 -11.33
N ALA A 71 -10.43 2.66 -11.98
CA ALA A 71 -10.32 1.23 -11.67
C ALA A 71 -8.97 0.61 -12.10
N LYS A 72 -8.28 1.17 -13.11
CA LYS A 72 -6.95 0.75 -13.55
C LYS A 72 -5.78 1.38 -12.78
N ARG A 73 -6.04 2.24 -11.79
CA ARG A 73 -5.03 2.93 -10.96
C ARG A 73 -5.26 2.76 -9.46
N GLN A 74 -5.51 1.53 -9.03
CA GLN A 74 -5.40 1.19 -7.61
C GLN A 74 -4.53 -0.07 -7.47
N PRO A 75 -3.50 -0.04 -6.61
CA PRO A 75 -2.63 -1.19 -6.44
C PRO A 75 -3.48 -2.36 -5.91
N ALA A 76 -3.32 -3.54 -6.51
CA ALA A 76 -3.88 -4.80 -6.05
C ALA A 76 -3.25 -5.27 -4.71
N SER A 77 -2.90 -4.34 -3.81
CA SER A 77 -2.02 -4.59 -2.67
C SER A 77 -2.74 -5.08 -1.42
N GLN A 78 -4.04 -4.80 -1.25
CA GLN A 78 -4.75 -5.23 -0.03
C GLN A 78 -5.04 -6.74 0.06
N PRO A 79 -5.58 -7.41 -0.97
CA PRO A 79 -5.75 -8.86 -0.90
C PRO A 79 -4.42 -9.59 -0.75
N ALA A 80 -3.38 -9.13 -1.46
CA ALA A 80 -2.02 -9.67 -1.34
C ALA A 80 -1.39 -9.40 0.03
N SER A 81 -1.77 -8.31 0.72
CA SER A 81 -1.30 -8.00 2.09
C SER A 81 -2.00 -8.81 3.19
N LEU A 82 -3.15 -9.43 2.87
CA LEU A 82 -3.91 -10.24 3.81
C LEU A 82 -3.45 -11.70 3.82
N ILE A 83 -2.86 -12.19 2.71
CA ILE A 83 -2.36 -13.57 2.63
C ILE A 83 -1.23 -13.83 3.65
N PRO A 84 -0.24 -12.93 3.86
CA PRO A 84 0.78 -13.08 4.91
C PRO A 84 0.25 -13.11 6.34
N GLU A 85 -1.01 -12.72 6.57
CA GLU A 85 -1.65 -12.67 7.89
C GLU A 85 -2.22 -14.05 8.29
N TYR A 86 -2.64 -14.85 7.30
CA TYR A 86 -3.18 -16.20 7.50
C TYR A 86 -2.17 -17.29 7.09
N CYS A 87 -1.43 -17.07 6.01
CA CYS A 87 -0.39 -17.96 5.51
C CYS A 87 0.98 -17.36 5.79
N ARG A 88 1.82 -18.05 6.56
CA ARG A 88 3.18 -17.59 6.87
C ARG A 88 4.10 -17.76 5.66
N VAL A 89 3.82 -18.78 4.84
CA VAL A 89 4.51 -19.10 3.60
C VAL A 89 3.44 -19.28 2.52
N LEU A 90 3.63 -18.65 1.36
CA LEU A 90 2.74 -18.76 0.20
C LEU A 90 2.91 -20.13 -0.51
N GLU A 91 2.58 -21.21 0.21
CA GLU A 91 2.59 -22.59 -0.29
C GLU A 91 1.15 -23.13 -0.41
N GLU A 92 0.95 -24.05 -1.35
CA GLU A 92 -0.36 -24.64 -1.65
C GLU A 92 -1.01 -25.31 -0.43
N SER A 93 -0.20 -25.96 0.43
CA SER A 93 -0.68 -26.60 1.65
C SER A 93 -1.26 -25.61 2.64
N GLU A 94 -0.59 -24.49 2.91
CA GLU A 94 -1.08 -23.47 3.87
C GLU A 94 -2.32 -22.75 3.32
N ILE A 95 -2.36 -22.48 2.01
CA ILE A 95 -3.52 -21.87 1.36
C ILE A 95 -4.73 -22.81 1.44
N SER A 96 -4.53 -24.12 1.28
CA SER A 96 -5.60 -25.11 1.43
C SER A 96 -6.08 -25.21 2.88
N GLU A 97 -5.18 -25.12 3.86
CA GLU A 97 -5.53 -25.18 5.28
C GLU A 97 -6.34 -23.95 5.73
N HIS A 98 -6.02 -22.77 5.20
CA HIS A 98 -6.68 -21.50 5.53
C HIS A 98 -7.69 -21.02 4.46
N CYS A 99 -8.15 -21.91 3.59
CA CYS A 99 -8.97 -21.52 2.43
C CYS A 99 -10.29 -20.82 2.83
N PHE A 100 -10.96 -21.26 3.90
CA PHE A 100 -12.19 -20.63 4.37
C PHE A 100 -11.96 -19.26 5.01
N ASP A 101 -10.90 -19.12 5.81
CA ASP A 101 -10.53 -17.85 6.44
C ASP A 101 -10.22 -16.79 5.38
N LEU A 102 -9.47 -17.20 4.35
CA LEU A 102 -9.16 -16.37 3.20
C LEU A 102 -10.44 -15.99 2.44
N ILE A 103 -11.31 -16.94 2.12
CA ILE A 103 -12.57 -16.67 1.39
C ILE A 103 -13.43 -15.64 2.15
N PHE A 104 -13.60 -15.80 3.46
CA PHE A 104 -14.37 -14.84 4.27
C PHE A 104 -13.72 -13.46 4.31
N ALA A 105 -12.40 -13.40 4.48
CA ALA A 105 -11.71 -12.11 4.43
C ALA A 105 -11.76 -11.46 3.03
N PHE A 106 -11.77 -12.24 1.95
CA PHE A 106 -11.94 -11.73 0.59
C PHE A 106 -13.34 -11.18 0.33
N ASP A 107 -14.38 -11.81 0.88
CA ASP A 107 -15.77 -11.33 0.78
C ASP A 107 -15.94 -9.94 1.43
N GLU A 108 -15.25 -9.70 2.56
CA GLU A 108 -15.23 -8.39 3.23
C GLU A 108 -14.39 -7.33 2.51
N ILE A 109 -13.41 -7.73 1.68
CA ILE A 109 -12.61 -6.79 0.88
C ILE A 109 -13.31 -6.41 -0.42
N VAL A 110 -14.04 -7.36 -1.03
CA VAL A 110 -14.67 -7.19 -2.34
C VAL A 110 -16.11 -7.70 -2.32
N ALA A 111 -17.05 -6.76 -2.19
CA ALA A 111 -18.47 -7.05 -2.31
C ALA A 111 -18.96 -6.79 -3.74
N LEU A 112 -19.50 -7.80 -4.42
CA LEU A 112 -20.12 -7.70 -5.75
C LEU A 112 -19.23 -7.04 -6.82
N GLY A 113 -17.91 -7.24 -6.73
CA GLY A 113 -16.93 -6.68 -7.66
C GLY A 113 -16.53 -5.24 -7.38
N TYR A 114 -17.06 -4.62 -6.32
CA TYR A 114 -16.61 -3.33 -5.80
C TYR A 114 -15.75 -3.54 -4.57
N ARG A 115 -14.65 -2.78 -4.51
CA ARG A 115 -13.73 -2.80 -3.38
C ARG A 115 -14.33 -2.02 -2.21
N GLU A 116 -14.36 -2.64 -1.04
CA GLU A 116 -14.75 -1.97 0.19
C GLU A 116 -13.55 -1.32 0.89
N ASN A 117 -13.77 -0.18 1.54
CA ASN A 117 -12.74 0.56 2.26
C ASN A 117 -12.66 0.09 3.71
N VAL A 118 -12.14 -1.13 3.92
CA VAL A 118 -12.03 -1.77 5.23
C VAL A 118 -10.57 -1.89 5.66
N ASN A 119 -10.29 -1.69 6.94
CA ASN A 119 -8.96 -1.88 7.55
C ASN A 119 -8.78 -3.34 8.01
N LEU A 120 -7.55 -3.87 8.00
CA LEU A 120 -7.23 -5.24 8.44
C LEU A 120 -7.77 -5.58 9.83
N ALA A 121 -7.71 -4.62 10.76
CA ALA A 121 -8.25 -4.80 12.11
C ALA A 121 -9.78 -4.97 12.13
N GLN A 122 -10.50 -4.35 11.20
CA GLN A 122 -11.96 -4.48 11.07
C GLN A 122 -12.31 -5.80 10.36
N ILE A 123 -11.53 -6.21 9.36
CA ILE A 123 -11.70 -7.50 8.68
C ILE A 123 -11.64 -8.64 9.70
N ARG A 124 -10.67 -8.64 10.63
CA ARG A 124 -10.62 -9.62 11.72
C ARG A 124 -11.90 -9.65 12.56
N THR A 125 -12.42 -8.48 12.93
CA THR A 125 -13.65 -8.40 13.73
C THR A 125 -14.87 -8.92 12.97
N PHE A 126 -14.92 -8.69 11.65
CA PHE A 126 -16.00 -9.20 10.80
C PHE A 126 -15.90 -10.71 10.59
N THR A 127 -14.70 -11.24 10.36
CA THR A 127 -14.47 -12.70 10.21
C THR A 127 -14.60 -13.47 11.52
N GLU A 128 -14.36 -12.83 12.67
CA GLU A 128 -14.61 -13.42 13.99
C GLU A 128 -16.12 -13.61 14.27
N MET A 129 -17.01 -13.02 13.46
CA MET A 129 -18.49 -13.12 13.56
C MET A 129 -19.05 -12.86 14.96
N ASP A 130 -18.32 -12.13 15.82
CA ASP A 130 -18.69 -11.88 17.20
C ASP A 130 -19.58 -10.63 17.31
N SER A 131 -20.89 -10.82 17.15
CA SER A 131 -21.84 -9.71 17.27
C SER A 131 -22.08 -9.33 18.73
N HIS A 132 -21.65 -8.11 19.10
CA HIS A 132 -21.95 -7.50 20.39
C HIS A 132 -23.47 -7.39 20.63
N GLU A 133 -24.24 -7.07 19.59
CA GLU A 133 -25.70 -6.98 19.69
C GLU A 133 -26.34 -8.34 20.01
N GLU A 134 -25.82 -9.44 19.45
CA GLU A 134 -26.32 -10.79 19.74
C GLU A 134 -26.02 -11.20 21.20
N LYS A 135 -24.84 -10.87 21.72
CA LYS A 135 -24.49 -11.11 23.13
C LYS A 135 -25.41 -10.36 24.08
N VAL A 136 -25.68 -9.08 23.79
CA VAL A 136 -26.63 -8.27 24.57
C VAL A 136 -28.04 -8.85 24.48
N PHE A 137 -28.49 -9.26 23.29
CA PHE A 137 -29.81 -9.85 23.10
C PHE A 137 -29.97 -11.17 23.87
N ARG A 138 -28.97 -12.06 23.84
CA ARG A 138 -28.95 -13.30 24.63
C ARG A 138 -29.03 -13.01 26.13
N ALA A 139 -28.25 -12.05 26.63
CA ALA A 139 -28.28 -11.66 28.04
C ALA A 139 -29.64 -11.11 28.48
N VAL A 140 -30.27 -10.27 27.66
CA VAL A 140 -31.62 -9.73 27.92
C VAL A 140 -32.66 -10.85 27.94
N ARG A 141 -32.62 -11.76 26.97
CA ARG A 141 -33.54 -12.91 26.90
C ARG A 141 -33.39 -13.83 28.10
N GLU A 142 -32.15 -14.16 28.47
CA GLU A 142 -31.89 -15.00 29.65
C GLU A 142 -32.39 -14.33 30.93
N THR A 143 -32.25 -13.00 31.03
CA THR A 143 -32.78 -12.23 32.17
C THR A 143 -34.31 -12.29 32.21
N GLN A 144 -34.99 -12.11 31.07
CA GLN A 144 -36.45 -12.22 30.98
C GLN A 144 -36.94 -13.63 31.32
N GLU A 145 -36.29 -14.68 30.81
CA GLU A 145 -36.64 -16.07 31.13
C GLU A 145 -36.45 -16.36 32.62
N ARG A 146 -35.37 -15.85 33.22
CA ARG A 146 -35.09 -15.98 34.65
C ARG A 146 -36.12 -15.26 35.51
N GLU A 147 -36.52 -14.06 35.11
CA GLU A 147 -37.54 -13.26 35.80
C GLU A 147 -38.93 -13.91 35.72
N ALA A 148 -39.34 -14.35 34.53
CA ALA A 148 -40.61 -15.06 34.33
C ALA A 148 -40.67 -16.37 35.13
N LYS A 149 -39.56 -17.12 35.20
CA LYS A 149 -39.46 -18.35 36.00
C LYS A 149 -39.52 -18.06 37.50
N ALA A 150 -38.90 -16.96 37.95
CA ALA A 150 -38.98 -16.53 39.35
C ALA A 150 -40.39 -16.08 39.73
N GLU A 151 -41.08 -15.34 38.86
CA GLU A 151 -42.45 -14.89 39.08
C GLU A 151 -43.44 -16.07 39.08
N MET A 152 -43.32 -17.00 38.13
CA MET A 152 -44.12 -18.24 38.14
C MET A 152 -43.92 -19.03 39.44
N ARG A 153 -42.67 -19.15 39.90
CA ARG A 153 -42.38 -19.86 41.16
C ARG A 153 -42.96 -19.14 42.37
N ARG A 154 -43.01 -17.80 42.36
CA ARG A 154 -43.63 -17.00 43.42
C ARG A 154 -45.15 -17.18 43.44
N LYS A 155 -45.82 -17.02 42.29
CA LYS A 155 -47.27 -17.22 42.16
C LYS A 155 -47.70 -18.66 42.48
N ALA A 156 -46.91 -19.67 42.09
CA ALA A 156 -47.19 -21.05 42.43
C ALA A 156 -47.14 -21.30 43.96
N LYS A 157 -46.14 -20.74 44.65
CA LYS A 157 -46.05 -20.81 46.11
C LYS A 157 -47.22 -20.09 46.79
N GLU A 158 -47.60 -18.93 46.30
CA GLU A 158 -48.73 -18.15 46.82
C GLU A 158 -50.07 -18.88 46.64
N LEU A 159 -50.32 -19.46 45.46
CA LEU A 159 -51.53 -20.26 45.20
C LEU A 159 -51.57 -21.54 46.05
N GLN A 160 -50.41 -22.18 46.26
CA GLN A 160 -50.31 -23.36 47.12
C GLN A 160 -50.57 -23.00 48.59
N GLN A 161 -50.07 -21.85 49.04
CA GLN A 161 -50.32 -21.35 50.39
C GLN A 161 -51.79 -20.95 50.58
N ALA A 162 -52.39 -20.28 49.60
CA ALA A 162 -53.82 -19.98 49.59
C ALA A 162 -54.70 -21.24 49.60
N ARG A 163 -54.34 -22.30 48.85
CA ARG A 163 -55.02 -23.61 48.93
C ARG A 163 -54.90 -24.22 50.33
N ARG A 164 -53.71 -24.18 50.93
CA ARG A 164 -53.44 -24.72 52.28
C ARG A 164 -54.19 -23.94 53.37
N ASP A 165 -54.31 -22.62 53.21
CA ASP A 165 -55.04 -21.76 54.15
C ASP A 165 -56.57 -21.90 53.97
N ALA A 166 -57.07 -22.12 52.75
CA ALA A 166 -58.46 -22.47 52.49
C ALA A 166 -58.83 -23.85 53.10
N GLU A 167 -57.91 -24.81 53.08
CA GLU A 167 -58.08 -26.13 53.69
C GLU A 167 -58.07 -26.07 55.23
N ARG A 168 -57.28 -25.15 55.82
CA ARG A 168 -57.30 -24.86 57.28
C ARG A 168 -58.50 -24.03 57.75
N SER A 169 -59.09 -23.22 56.87
CA SER A 169 -60.21 -22.30 57.16
C SER A 169 -61.58 -23.01 57.27
N GLY A 170 -61.68 -24.29 56.90
CA GLY A 170 -62.91 -25.08 57.11
C GLY A 170 -64.16 -24.56 56.37
N LYS A 171 -64.01 -23.59 55.46
CA LYS A 171 -65.08 -23.07 54.61
C LYS A 171 -65.15 -23.91 53.34
N LYS A 172 -66.14 -24.80 53.29
CA LYS A 172 -66.61 -25.45 52.07
C LYS A 172 -66.88 -24.38 51.01
N VAL A 173 -66.11 -24.38 49.93
CA VAL A 173 -66.50 -23.72 48.68
C VAL A 173 -67.72 -24.50 48.14
N PRO A 174 -68.86 -23.86 47.84
CA PRO A 174 -70.01 -24.54 47.26
C PRO A 174 -69.67 -24.98 45.83
N GLY A 175 -70.01 -26.23 45.51
CA GLY A 175 -69.69 -26.86 44.22
C GLY A 175 -70.65 -26.46 43.09
N PHE A 176 -70.09 -26.36 41.88
CA PHE A 176 -70.74 -26.49 40.56
C PHE A 176 -69.60 -26.45 39.48
N GLY A 177 -69.35 -27.37 38.56
CA GLY A 177 -69.90 -28.69 38.18
C GLY A 177 -69.49 -29.05 36.72
N GLY A 178 -68.93 -30.27 36.50
CA GLY A 178 -68.84 -31.07 35.23
C GLY A 178 -67.89 -30.56 34.12
N PHE A 179 -67.11 -31.35 33.38
CA PHE A 179 -67.22 -32.71 32.82
C PHE A 179 -65.79 -33.13 32.39
N GLY A 180 -65.25 -34.34 32.44
CA GLY A 180 -65.65 -35.69 32.81
C GLY A 180 -64.37 -36.55 32.70
N SER A 181 -64.19 -37.49 33.62
CA SER A 181 -63.10 -38.46 33.62
C SER A 181 -63.69 -39.85 33.42
N ALA A 182 -63.23 -40.58 32.41
CA ALA A 182 -63.27 -42.03 32.29
C ALA A 182 -62.25 -42.41 31.20
N GLY A 183 -61.32 -43.33 31.34
CA GLY A 183 -61.01 -44.21 32.44
C GLY A 183 -59.76 -45.04 32.10
N MET A 184 -59.20 -45.64 33.16
CA MET A 184 -58.61 -46.98 33.21
C MET A 184 -57.50 -47.38 32.22
N SER A 185 -56.27 -47.33 32.76
CA SER A 185 -55.24 -48.39 32.78
C SER A 185 -54.84 -49.21 31.54
N SER A 186 -53.51 -49.36 31.47
CA SER A 186 -52.74 -50.60 31.26
C SER A 186 -52.15 -50.89 29.88
N VAL A 187 -50.83 -51.16 29.93
CA VAL A 187 -50.06 -52.16 29.16
C VAL A 187 -49.60 -51.79 27.74
N SER A 188 -48.28 -51.56 27.68
CA SER A 188 -47.27 -52.30 26.90
C SER A 188 -47.40 -52.48 25.37
N SER A 189 -46.43 -51.87 24.68
CA SER A 189 -45.51 -52.48 23.69
C SER A 189 -45.97 -52.84 22.26
N GLY A 190 -45.21 -52.33 21.28
CA GLY A 190 -45.08 -52.82 19.88
C GLY A 190 -45.00 -51.66 18.87
N SER A 191 -43.81 -51.18 18.49
CA SER A 191 -43.02 -51.50 17.26
C SER A 191 -43.77 -51.12 15.95
N ILE A 192 -43.22 -50.32 15.02
CA ILE A 192 -42.38 -50.69 13.83
C ILE A 192 -42.20 -49.36 13.03
N ILE A 193 -40.99 -48.79 12.84
CA ILE A 193 -40.08 -48.84 11.64
C ILE A 193 -40.54 -48.04 10.39
N THR A 194 -39.78 -46.97 10.07
CA THR A 194 -39.29 -46.40 8.77
C THR A 194 -40.30 -46.00 7.65
N ASP A 195 -40.08 -45.09 6.70
CA ASP A 195 -38.88 -44.46 6.13
C ASP A 195 -39.22 -43.28 5.17
N ASN A 196 -38.20 -42.47 4.86
CA ASN A 196 -37.89 -41.72 3.62
C ASN A 196 -38.58 -40.40 3.17
N ILE A 197 -37.77 -39.32 3.25
CA ILE A 197 -37.24 -38.41 2.18
C ILE A 197 -38.22 -37.69 1.24
N VAL A 198 -38.07 -36.34 1.13
CA VAL A 198 -37.83 -35.54 -0.11
C VAL A 198 -37.69 -34.03 0.26
N GLU A 199 -36.72 -33.37 -0.37
CA GLU A 199 -36.35 -31.93 -0.40
C GLU A 199 -36.56 -31.41 -1.86
N PRO A 200 -36.42 -30.12 -2.27
CA PRO A 200 -36.83 -28.77 -1.80
C PRO A 200 -37.69 -28.00 -2.85
N GLU A 201 -38.11 -26.74 -2.59
CA GLU A 201 -38.08 -25.66 -3.62
C GLU A 201 -38.19 -24.21 -3.06
N LYS A 202 -37.55 -23.25 -3.75
CA LYS A 202 -37.43 -21.79 -3.47
C LYS A 202 -38.64 -20.97 -3.96
N PRO A 203 -38.83 -19.72 -3.49
CA PRO A 203 -39.06 -18.63 -4.47
C PRO A 203 -38.46 -17.24 -4.15
N LYS A 204 -38.36 -16.43 -5.22
CA LYS A 204 -37.78 -15.07 -5.38
C LYS A 204 -38.76 -13.90 -5.07
N ILE A 205 -38.20 -12.83 -4.50
CA ILE A 205 -38.23 -11.37 -4.82
C ILE A 205 -39.53 -10.71 -5.37
N THR A 206 -40.05 -9.66 -4.70
CA THR A 206 -40.15 -8.23 -5.18
C THR A 206 -40.89 -7.29 -4.19
N PRO A 207 -40.71 -5.94 -4.29
CA PRO A 207 -40.80 -4.97 -3.17
C PRO A 207 -41.91 -3.89 -3.32
N ALA A 208 -42.16 -3.07 -2.27
CA ALA A 208 -42.64 -1.66 -2.31
C ALA A 208 -42.95 -1.15 -0.87
N PRO A 209 -43.28 0.15 -0.61
CA PRO A 209 -42.56 1.39 -0.90
C PRO A 209 -42.52 2.37 0.30
N VAL A 210 -41.77 3.46 0.13
CA VAL A 210 -41.62 4.65 1.00
C VAL A 210 -42.90 5.49 1.21
N ARG A 211 -43.07 6.09 2.41
CA ARG A 211 -43.49 7.50 2.58
C ARG A 211 -43.41 8.02 4.03
N SER A 212 -43.28 9.34 4.10
CA SER A 212 -42.78 10.20 5.19
C SER A 212 -43.87 11.02 5.92
N SER A 213 -43.44 11.64 7.04
CA SER A 213 -43.78 13.00 7.54
C SER A 213 -44.68 13.18 8.80
N GLY A 214 -44.02 13.25 9.98
CA GLY A 214 -44.17 14.23 11.09
C GLY A 214 -45.51 14.40 11.87
N PRO A 215 -45.57 15.22 12.97
CA PRO A 215 -44.51 16.02 13.61
C PRO A 215 -44.45 16.04 15.18
N SER A 216 -43.28 16.46 15.68
CA SER A 216 -43.05 17.39 16.81
C SER A 216 -42.79 16.93 18.27
N ARG A 217 -41.67 17.51 18.77
CA ARG A 217 -41.33 17.97 20.14
C ARG A 217 -40.71 17.01 21.17
N ALA A 218 -39.37 17.06 21.17
CA ALA A 218 -38.50 17.51 22.27
C ALA A 218 -38.44 16.68 23.56
N LEU A 219 -37.24 16.22 23.93
CA LEU A 219 -36.48 16.70 25.09
C LEU A 219 -34.98 16.34 24.94
N LYS A 220 -34.15 17.19 25.52
CA LYS A 220 -32.70 17.36 25.31
C LYS A 220 -31.96 17.06 26.62
N LEU A 221 -30.65 16.76 26.52
CA LEU A 221 -29.61 16.66 27.57
C LEU A 221 -29.51 15.28 28.24
N GLY A 222 -28.34 14.72 28.52
CA GLY A 222 -26.98 15.25 28.51
C GLY A 222 -26.05 14.25 29.20
N ALA A 223 -24.76 14.37 28.91
CA ALA A 223 -23.64 13.52 29.34
C ALA A 223 -23.64 13.04 30.80
N LYS A 224 -23.12 11.81 31.01
CA LYS A 224 -22.21 11.46 32.12
C LYS A 224 -21.58 10.08 31.88
N GLY A 225 -20.34 10.08 31.40
CA GLY A 225 -19.44 8.92 31.38
C GLY A 225 -18.90 8.57 32.77
N LYS A 226 -19.80 8.35 33.74
CA LYS A 226 -19.43 7.90 35.10
C LYS A 226 -19.79 6.45 35.38
N GLU A 227 -20.56 5.80 34.50
CA GLU A 227 -20.97 4.40 34.70
C GLU A 227 -19.92 3.40 34.18
N VAL A 228 -19.11 3.80 33.21
CA VAL A 228 -18.04 2.95 32.66
C VAL A 228 -16.87 2.80 33.64
N ASP A 229 -16.48 3.87 34.35
CA ASP A 229 -15.40 3.82 35.35
C ASP A 229 -15.80 2.99 36.58
N ASN A 230 -17.07 3.06 37.01
CA ASN A 230 -17.57 2.23 38.12
C ASN A 230 -17.59 0.73 37.77
N PHE A 231 -17.79 0.38 36.50
CA PHE A 231 -17.75 -1.01 36.03
C PHE A 231 -16.31 -1.54 35.94
N VAL A 232 -15.36 -0.70 35.49
CA VAL A 232 -13.93 -1.06 35.40
C VAL A 232 -13.30 -1.22 36.79
N ASP A 233 -13.68 -0.39 37.78
CA ASP A 233 -13.18 -0.55 39.15
C ASP A 233 -13.80 -1.75 39.89
N GLN A 234 -15.01 -2.16 39.51
CA GLN A 234 -15.64 -3.37 40.05
C GLN A 234 -14.93 -4.65 39.58
N LEU A 235 -14.45 -4.69 38.33
CA LEU A 235 -13.64 -5.81 37.80
C LEU A 235 -12.25 -5.91 38.44
N LYS A 236 -11.63 -4.77 38.81
CA LYS A 236 -10.37 -4.79 39.58
C LYS A 236 -10.57 -5.31 41.01
N SER A 237 -11.74 -5.05 41.61
CA SER A 237 -12.06 -5.50 42.96
C SER A 237 -12.34 -7.01 43.07
N GLU A 238 -12.63 -7.67 41.94
CA GLU A 238 -12.83 -9.12 41.84
C GLU A 238 -11.52 -9.89 41.52
N GLY A 239 -10.37 -9.20 41.47
CA GLY A 239 -9.04 -9.81 41.43
C GLY A 239 -8.49 -10.14 40.03
N GLU A 240 -9.10 -9.63 38.98
CA GLU A 240 -8.66 -9.88 37.60
C GLU A 240 -7.60 -8.85 37.16
N THR A 241 -6.40 -9.33 36.81
CA THR A 241 -5.26 -8.49 36.44
C THR A 241 -5.33 -8.14 34.95
N ILE A 242 -5.72 -6.91 34.62
CA ILE A 242 -5.72 -6.42 33.23
C ILE A 242 -4.38 -5.70 32.96
N MET A 243 -3.43 -6.40 32.34
CA MET A 243 -2.25 -5.78 31.72
C MET A 243 -2.61 -5.34 30.29
N PRO A 244 -2.27 -4.11 29.85
CA PRO A 244 -2.38 -3.77 28.44
C PRO A 244 -1.18 -4.38 27.70
N THR A 245 -1.37 -5.56 27.11
CA THR A 245 -0.36 -6.17 26.25
C THR A 245 -0.35 -5.47 24.89
N GLY A 246 0.68 -4.65 24.70
CA GLY A 246 1.02 -4.03 23.44
C GLY A 246 1.31 -5.04 22.32
N LYS A 247 1.11 -4.56 21.10
CA LYS A 247 1.28 -5.21 19.81
C LYS A 247 2.66 -5.86 19.67
N ARG A 248 2.70 -7.15 19.34
CA ARG A 248 3.84 -7.80 18.67
C ARG A 248 3.50 -7.94 17.19
N GLY A 249 4.22 -7.22 16.34
CA GLY A 249 4.25 -7.49 14.90
C GLY A 249 5.20 -8.66 14.64
N SER A 250 4.82 -9.52 13.70
CA SER A 250 5.60 -10.67 13.24
C SER A 250 6.75 -10.24 12.34
N ASP A 251 7.93 -10.77 12.66
CA ASP A 251 9.19 -10.63 11.93
C ASP A 251 9.13 -11.24 10.52
N VAL A 252 9.53 -10.44 9.53
CA VAL A 252 10.29 -10.93 8.37
C VAL A 252 11.69 -10.39 8.56
N SER A 253 12.66 -11.29 8.60
CA SER A 253 14.08 -11.02 8.79
C SER A 253 14.67 -10.15 7.67
N LYS A 254 14.51 -8.84 7.77
CA LYS A 254 15.57 -7.87 7.52
C LYS A 254 16.14 -7.50 8.87
N ALA A 255 17.46 -7.48 9.01
CA ALA A 255 18.12 -7.13 10.27
C ALA A 255 17.48 -5.87 10.85
N LEU A 256 16.82 -6.00 12.01
CA LEU A 256 16.26 -4.87 12.71
C LEU A 256 17.39 -3.87 12.94
N PRO A 257 17.31 -2.62 12.45
CA PRO A 257 18.22 -1.59 12.92
C PRO A 257 18.09 -1.56 14.46
N PRO A 258 19.20 -1.37 15.18
CA PRO A 258 19.17 -1.32 16.65
C PRO A 258 18.10 -0.31 17.09
N PRO A 259 17.40 -0.54 18.21
CA PRO A 259 16.34 0.36 18.67
C PRO A 259 16.91 1.78 18.74
N VAL A 260 16.45 2.65 17.84
CA VAL A 260 16.76 4.07 17.95
C VAL A 260 16.16 4.49 19.29
N ASN A 261 16.98 5.08 20.17
CA ASN A 261 16.46 5.65 21.41
C ASN A 261 15.51 6.79 21.03
N VAL A 262 14.20 6.50 21.06
CA VAL A 262 13.16 7.43 20.65
C VAL A 262 12.97 8.47 21.75
N GLU A 263 13.38 9.69 21.46
CA GLU A 263 13.14 10.86 22.30
C GLU A 263 11.67 11.29 22.21
N SER A 264 11.23 12.17 23.13
CA SER A 264 9.86 12.69 23.14
C SER A 264 9.44 13.44 21.87
N VAL A 265 10.42 13.98 21.15
CA VAL A 265 10.28 14.48 19.79
C VAL A 265 11.07 13.55 18.89
N HIS A 266 10.38 12.93 17.95
CA HIS A 266 10.97 12.00 17.01
C HIS A 266 10.66 12.40 15.58
N LEU A 267 11.69 12.36 14.74
CA LEU A 267 11.63 12.71 13.33
C LEU A 267 11.94 11.48 12.49
N ARG A 268 11.17 11.33 11.41
CA ARG A 268 11.42 10.31 10.38
C ARG A 268 11.57 11.01 9.05
N VAL A 269 12.75 10.87 8.47
CA VAL A 269 13.12 11.42 7.17
C VAL A 269 13.19 10.24 6.21
N GLU A 270 12.22 10.15 5.32
CA GLU A 270 12.10 9.03 4.36
C GLU A 270 12.12 9.58 2.94
N GLU A 271 12.93 8.98 2.09
CA GLU A 271 13.01 9.24 0.66
C GLU A 271 12.79 7.95 -0.14
N LYS A 272 12.04 8.07 -1.24
CA LYS A 272 11.77 6.97 -2.17
C LYS A 272 12.15 7.38 -3.58
N ILE A 273 12.98 6.57 -4.24
CA ILE A 273 13.33 6.73 -5.65
C ILE A 273 12.50 5.82 -6.55
N SER A 274 12.03 6.41 -7.64
CA SER A 274 11.37 5.75 -8.77
C SER A 274 12.07 6.15 -10.06
N LEU A 275 12.76 5.21 -10.70
CA LEU A 275 13.59 5.45 -11.88
C LEU A 275 13.34 4.38 -12.97
N SER A 276 13.31 4.84 -14.22
CA SER A 276 13.28 4.02 -15.43
C SER A 276 14.31 4.51 -16.44
N CYS A 277 15.23 3.63 -16.83
CA CYS A 277 16.23 3.86 -17.88
C CYS A 277 16.02 2.92 -19.06
N GLY A 278 16.42 3.35 -20.25
CA GLY A 278 16.56 2.47 -21.40
C GLY A 278 17.89 1.69 -21.38
N ARG A 279 17.99 0.68 -22.24
CA ARG A 279 19.20 -0.18 -22.40
C ARG A 279 20.47 0.57 -22.74
N ASP A 280 20.34 1.70 -23.41
CA ASP A 280 21.45 2.57 -23.80
C ASP A 280 21.94 3.47 -22.67
N GLY A 281 21.36 3.35 -21.47
CA GLY A 281 21.64 4.20 -20.32
C GLY A 281 20.80 5.49 -20.30
N GLY A 282 19.97 5.72 -21.31
CA GLY A 282 19.15 6.92 -21.42
C GLY A 282 18.09 7.00 -20.31
N LEU A 283 18.08 8.09 -19.54
CA LEU A 283 17.12 8.27 -18.46
C LEU A 283 15.75 8.66 -19.01
N GLN A 284 14.75 7.77 -18.89
CA GLN A 284 13.39 8.08 -19.33
C GLN A 284 12.66 8.95 -18.30
N ASN A 285 12.76 8.59 -17.01
CA ASN A 285 12.18 9.35 -15.91
C ASN A 285 12.82 8.93 -14.58
N MET A 286 13.12 9.91 -13.73
CA MET A 286 13.50 9.71 -12.34
C MET A 286 12.67 10.63 -11.46
N GLU A 287 12.15 10.08 -10.37
CA GLU A 287 11.41 10.78 -9.34
C GLU A 287 11.95 10.39 -7.96
N VAL A 288 12.23 11.39 -7.12
CA VAL A 288 12.51 11.18 -5.69
C VAL A 288 11.43 11.89 -4.89
N LEU A 289 10.70 11.12 -4.09
CA LEU A 289 9.68 11.63 -3.17
C LEU A 289 10.21 11.50 -1.76
N GLY A 290 10.28 12.61 -1.04
CA GLY A 290 10.71 12.60 0.35
C GLY A 290 9.74 13.30 1.29
N MET A 291 9.83 12.93 2.56
CA MET A 291 8.96 13.46 3.62
C MET A 291 9.67 13.49 4.97
N VAL A 292 9.47 14.59 5.72
CA VAL A 292 9.72 14.65 7.16
C VAL A 292 8.42 14.41 7.90
N THR A 293 8.40 13.35 8.71
CA THR A 293 7.32 13.04 9.65
C THR A 293 7.75 13.36 11.07
N LEU A 294 6.94 14.15 11.76
CA LEU A 294 7.12 14.52 13.16
C LEU A 294 6.15 13.73 14.04
N ARG A 295 6.67 13.18 15.13
CA ARG A 295 5.90 12.61 16.23
C ARG A 295 6.31 13.25 17.54
N VAL A 296 5.33 13.72 18.31
CA VAL A 296 5.53 14.29 19.65
C VAL A 296 4.79 13.42 20.66
N SER A 297 5.47 12.92 21.69
CA SER A 297 4.87 12.07 22.74
C SER A 297 4.67 12.77 24.08
N ASP A 298 5.38 13.88 24.34
CA ASP A 298 5.25 14.68 25.56
C ASP A 298 4.54 16.01 25.29
N ASP A 299 3.51 16.30 26.07
CA ASP A 299 2.73 17.55 26.02
C ASP A 299 3.60 18.80 26.21
N LYS A 300 4.66 18.71 27.02
CA LYS A 300 5.62 19.82 27.22
C LYS A 300 6.29 20.24 25.91
N ASN A 301 6.49 19.30 25.00
CA ASN A 301 7.12 19.50 23.70
C ASN A 301 6.10 19.64 22.57
N GLY A 302 4.82 19.89 22.89
CA GLY A 302 3.77 20.11 21.90
C GLY A 302 3.94 21.38 21.08
N ARG A 303 4.53 22.43 21.66
CA ARG A 303 4.75 23.75 21.01
C ARG A 303 6.21 23.94 20.64
N ILE A 304 6.58 23.45 19.45
CA ILE A 304 7.96 23.45 18.94
C ILE A 304 8.07 24.03 17.53
N ARG A 305 9.30 24.36 17.14
CA ARG A 305 9.72 24.73 15.78
C ARG A 305 10.90 23.86 15.36
N LEU A 306 10.99 23.58 14.06
CA LEU A 306 12.06 22.77 13.49
C LEU A 306 12.82 23.59 12.45
N VAL A 307 14.14 23.68 12.59
CA VAL A 307 15.01 24.32 11.62
C VAL A 307 15.45 23.26 10.61
N VAL A 308 15.18 23.54 9.33
CA VAL A 308 15.53 22.66 8.22
C VAL A 308 16.72 23.25 7.48
N SER A 309 17.77 22.46 7.31
CA SER A 309 18.83 22.73 6.35
C SER A 309 18.47 22.10 5.02
N ASN A 310 18.55 22.86 3.94
CA ASN A 310 18.42 22.37 2.58
C ASN A 310 19.62 22.87 1.77
N ASN A 311 20.64 22.03 1.60
CA ASN A 311 21.79 22.36 0.75
C ASN A 311 21.66 21.75 -0.65
N ASP A 312 20.52 21.15 -0.96
CA ASP A 312 20.32 20.48 -2.22
C ASP A 312 20.15 21.48 -3.37
N ILE A 313 20.91 21.25 -4.45
CA ILE A 313 20.94 22.09 -5.64
C ILE A 313 20.18 21.48 -6.83
N LYS A 314 19.51 20.33 -6.64
CA LYS A 314 18.88 19.53 -7.71
C LYS A 314 17.49 20.06 -8.10
N GLY A 315 17.05 21.19 -7.54
CA GLY A 315 15.79 21.85 -7.92
C GLY A 315 14.54 21.24 -7.27
N LEU A 316 14.63 20.88 -5.98
CA LEU A 316 13.53 20.27 -5.23
C LEU A 316 12.26 21.13 -5.17
N GLN A 317 11.11 20.50 -5.36
CA GLN A 317 9.80 21.12 -5.11
C GLN A 317 9.36 20.83 -3.68
N LEU A 318 9.41 21.84 -2.81
CA LEU A 318 9.05 21.73 -1.40
C LEU A 318 7.58 22.05 -1.13
N GLN A 319 6.92 21.24 -0.31
CA GLN A 319 5.54 21.45 0.15
C GLN A 319 5.43 21.24 1.65
N THR A 320 4.98 22.26 2.38
CA THR A 320 4.70 22.17 3.81
C THR A 320 3.26 21.78 4.09
N HIS A 321 3.02 21.19 5.26
CA HIS A 321 1.68 20.83 5.71
C HIS A 321 0.74 22.07 5.79
N PRO A 322 -0.58 21.94 5.52
CA PRO A 322 -1.51 23.08 5.54
C PRO A 322 -1.55 23.89 6.85
N ASN A 323 -1.22 23.26 7.97
CA ASN A 323 -1.18 23.92 9.30
C ASN A 323 0.18 24.56 9.63
N VAL A 324 1.20 24.38 8.79
CA VAL A 324 2.53 25.00 8.94
C VAL A 324 2.51 26.41 8.38
N ASP A 325 3.23 27.32 9.05
CA ASP A 325 3.44 28.68 8.57
C ASP A 325 4.37 28.67 7.34
N LYS A 326 3.76 28.85 6.16
CA LYS A 326 4.48 28.89 4.89
C LYS A 326 5.46 30.06 4.81
N LYS A 327 5.13 31.22 5.41
CA LYS A 327 5.99 32.40 5.33
C LYS A 327 7.26 32.17 6.13
N LEU A 328 7.11 31.65 7.35
CA LEU A 328 8.23 31.28 8.23
C LEU A 328 9.16 30.27 7.55
N PHE A 329 8.61 29.25 6.90
CA PHE A 329 9.41 28.28 6.16
C PHE A 329 10.14 28.91 4.98
N THR A 330 9.46 29.72 4.17
CA THR A 330 10.09 30.36 2.99
C THR A 330 11.16 31.39 3.36
N SER A 331 11.01 32.13 4.47
CA SER A 331 11.97 33.16 4.86
C SER A 331 13.14 32.63 5.69
N GLU A 332 12.89 31.65 6.56
CA GLU A 332 13.86 31.22 7.57
C GLU A 332 14.18 29.72 7.51
N SER A 333 13.54 28.95 6.62
CA SER A 333 13.63 27.48 6.60
C SER A 333 13.20 26.84 7.92
N VAL A 334 12.23 27.46 8.60
CA VAL A 334 11.70 26.98 9.88
C VAL A 334 10.28 26.46 9.71
N ILE A 335 10.06 25.22 10.15
CA ILE A 335 8.74 24.61 10.26
C ILE A 335 8.16 24.94 11.64
N GLY A 336 7.01 25.61 11.66
CA GLY A 336 6.22 25.86 12.86
C GLY A 336 4.75 25.96 12.51
N LEU A 337 3.85 25.76 13.48
CA LEU A 337 2.41 25.91 13.24
C LEU A 337 2.04 27.37 13.01
N LYS A 338 1.05 27.61 12.13
CA LYS A 338 0.49 28.95 11.85
C LYS A 338 -0.03 29.66 13.09
N ASN A 339 -0.56 28.89 14.04
CA ASN A 339 -0.98 29.40 15.33
C ASN A 339 0.04 28.93 16.38
N PRO A 340 0.91 29.82 16.89
CA PRO A 340 1.93 29.50 17.88
C PRO A 340 1.36 28.94 19.20
N GLU A 341 0.10 29.27 19.53
CA GLU A 341 -0.56 28.78 20.75
C GLU A 341 -1.04 27.34 20.64
N LYS A 342 -1.12 26.79 19.41
CA LYS A 342 -1.52 25.40 19.20
C LYS A 342 -0.32 24.47 19.30
N SER A 343 -0.52 23.31 19.91
CA SER A 343 0.44 22.21 19.94
C SER A 343 0.29 21.30 18.72
N PHE A 344 1.38 20.66 18.31
CA PHE A 344 1.31 19.49 17.43
C PHE A 344 0.49 18.38 18.09
N PRO A 345 -0.28 17.60 17.32
CA PRO A 345 -1.04 16.47 17.84
C PRO A 345 -0.14 15.45 18.55
N LEU A 346 -0.47 15.14 19.81
CA LEU A 346 0.29 14.17 20.60
C LEU A 346 0.07 12.75 20.11
N ASN A 347 1.16 11.97 20.11
CA ASN A 347 1.20 10.56 19.73
C ASN A 347 0.66 10.25 18.33
N ASN A 348 0.62 11.24 17.46
CA ASN A 348 0.24 11.10 16.06
C ASN A 348 1.40 11.47 15.14
N ASP A 349 1.49 10.78 14.01
CA ASP A 349 2.49 11.03 12.99
C ASP A 349 2.00 12.13 12.05
N VAL A 350 2.75 13.22 11.98
CA VAL A 350 2.39 14.39 11.16
C VAL A 350 3.48 14.63 10.12
N GLY A 351 3.16 14.44 8.85
CA GLY A 351 4.04 14.85 7.74
C GLY A 351 4.11 16.38 7.67
N VAL A 352 5.24 16.97 8.09
CA VAL A 352 5.41 18.42 8.21
C VAL A 352 5.99 19.07 6.95
N LEU A 353 6.82 18.34 6.22
CA LEU A 353 7.45 18.75 4.97
C LEU A 353 7.48 17.58 4.00
N LYS A 354 7.19 17.84 2.73
CA LYS A 354 7.35 16.90 1.61
C LYS A 354 8.19 17.56 0.53
N TRP A 355 8.99 16.78 -0.18
CA TRP A 355 9.68 17.22 -1.39
C TRP A 355 9.47 16.23 -2.52
N ARG A 356 9.55 16.78 -3.73
CA ARG A 356 9.57 16.04 -4.97
C ARG A 356 10.71 16.56 -5.84
N LEU A 357 11.59 15.65 -6.25
CA LEU A 357 12.49 15.85 -7.37
C LEU A 357 11.93 15.05 -8.54
N GLN A 358 11.81 15.66 -9.71
CA GLN A 358 11.47 14.93 -10.94
C GLN A 358 12.40 15.42 -12.05
N THR A 359 13.06 14.50 -12.72
CA THR A 359 14.10 14.80 -13.71
C THR A 359 14.19 13.72 -14.78
N THR A 360 14.78 14.10 -15.91
CA THR A 360 15.25 13.21 -16.98
C THR A 360 16.74 13.43 -17.25
N ASP A 361 17.44 14.10 -16.33
CA ASP A 361 18.88 14.34 -16.40
C ASP A 361 19.65 13.12 -15.89
N GLU A 362 20.38 12.47 -16.80
CA GLU A 362 21.18 11.27 -16.54
C GLU A 362 22.26 11.50 -15.49
N ALA A 363 22.76 12.73 -15.34
CA ALA A 363 23.77 13.07 -14.34
C ALA A 363 23.26 12.93 -12.89
N LEU A 364 21.95 12.81 -12.69
CA LEU A 364 21.33 12.66 -11.38
C LEU A 364 21.05 11.21 -10.99
N ILE A 365 21.31 10.23 -11.87
CA ILE A 365 21.15 8.80 -11.56
C ILE A 365 22.11 8.44 -10.41
N PRO A 366 21.64 7.87 -9.28
CA PRO A 366 22.54 7.58 -8.15
C PRO A 366 23.45 6.36 -8.39
N LEU A 367 22.95 5.34 -9.10
CA LEU A 367 23.66 4.09 -9.39
C LEU A 367 23.41 3.66 -10.84
N THR A 368 24.37 3.87 -11.72
CA THR A 368 24.24 3.47 -13.12
C THR A 368 24.42 1.96 -13.23
N ILE A 369 23.57 1.29 -14.02
CA ILE A 369 23.70 -0.13 -14.36
C ILE A 369 23.83 -0.23 -15.88
N ASN A 370 24.92 -0.84 -16.34
CA ASN A 370 25.15 -1.12 -17.75
C ASN A 370 25.09 -2.63 -17.97
N CYS A 371 24.33 -3.08 -18.95
CA CYS A 371 24.20 -4.50 -19.28
C CYS A 371 24.45 -4.72 -20.77
N TRP A 372 25.47 -5.51 -21.08
CA TRP A 372 25.94 -5.80 -22.43
C TRP A 372 25.82 -7.29 -22.73
N PRO A 373 24.64 -7.76 -23.18
CA PRO A 373 24.49 -9.12 -23.69
C PRO A 373 25.10 -9.25 -25.09
N SER A 374 25.90 -10.29 -25.29
CA SER A 374 26.57 -10.64 -26.54
C SER A 374 26.22 -12.07 -26.95
N GLU A 375 25.69 -12.26 -28.15
CA GLU A 375 25.39 -13.60 -28.66
C GLU A 375 26.68 -14.39 -28.93
N SER A 376 26.73 -15.60 -28.40
CA SER A 376 27.80 -16.57 -28.64
C SER A 376 27.25 -17.81 -29.33
N GLY A 377 28.08 -18.61 -29.99
CA GLY A 377 27.63 -19.73 -30.83
C GLY A 377 26.78 -20.80 -30.12
N SER A 378 26.76 -20.81 -28.78
CA SER A 378 25.99 -21.73 -27.95
C SER A 378 25.04 -21.05 -26.95
N GLY A 379 24.91 -19.72 -26.95
CA GLY A 379 24.10 -18.98 -26.00
C GLY A 379 24.33 -17.47 -26.05
N CYS A 380 24.26 -16.82 -24.90
CA CYS A 380 24.56 -15.40 -24.74
C CYS A 380 25.50 -15.23 -23.55
N ASP A 381 26.57 -14.47 -23.77
CA ASP A 381 27.48 -14.01 -22.74
C ASP A 381 27.04 -12.61 -22.31
N VAL A 382 26.79 -12.41 -21.03
CA VAL A 382 26.23 -11.17 -20.48
C VAL A 382 27.23 -10.58 -19.50
N ASN A 383 27.68 -9.35 -19.78
CA ASN A 383 28.47 -8.55 -18.85
C ASN A 383 27.60 -7.43 -18.26
N ILE A 384 27.57 -7.32 -16.95
CA ILE A 384 26.80 -6.31 -16.21
C ILE A 384 27.73 -5.58 -15.28
N GLU A 385 27.67 -4.25 -15.32
CA GLU A 385 28.52 -3.38 -14.52
C GLU A 385 27.65 -2.37 -13.77
N TYR A 386 28.03 -2.04 -12.54
CA TYR A 386 27.46 -0.90 -11.82
C TYR A 386 28.51 0.19 -11.62
N GLU A 387 28.04 1.44 -11.55
CA GLU A 387 28.85 2.59 -11.14
C GLU A 387 28.03 3.52 -10.22
N LEU A 388 28.53 3.74 -9.00
CA LEU A 388 27.97 4.70 -8.05
C LEU A 388 28.36 6.12 -8.47
N GLN A 389 27.36 6.91 -8.86
CA GLN A 389 27.56 8.31 -9.28
C GLN A 389 27.48 9.28 -8.09
N GLU A 390 26.58 9.01 -7.15
CA GLU A 390 26.41 9.83 -5.94
C GLU A 390 27.29 9.26 -4.80
N GLU A 391 28.57 9.61 -4.80
CA GLU A 391 29.58 9.10 -3.84
C GLU A 391 29.29 9.49 -2.38
N SER A 392 28.35 10.42 -2.14
CA SER A 392 27.90 10.77 -0.78
C SER A 392 27.03 9.68 -0.15
N LEU A 393 26.46 8.77 -0.96
CA LEU A 393 25.61 7.67 -0.52
C LEU A 393 26.41 6.43 -0.11
N GLU A 394 25.77 5.64 0.75
CA GLU A 394 26.20 4.30 1.12
C GLU A 394 24.99 3.38 0.96
N LEU A 395 24.97 2.63 -0.13
CA LEU A 395 23.88 1.73 -0.48
C LEU A 395 24.12 0.39 0.20
N ASN A 396 23.16 -0.07 0.99
CA ASN A 396 23.22 -1.33 1.72
C ASN A 396 22.20 -2.32 1.14
N ASP A 397 22.50 -3.61 1.29
CA ASP A 397 21.66 -4.72 0.82
C ASP A 397 21.24 -4.55 -0.65
N VAL A 398 22.22 -4.23 -1.51
CA VAL A 398 21.98 -3.98 -2.93
C VAL A 398 21.72 -5.31 -3.64
N VAL A 399 20.60 -5.39 -4.36
CA VAL A 399 20.24 -6.54 -5.18
C VAL A 399 19.88 -6.07 -6.58
N ILE A 400 20.66 -6.50 -7.57
CA ILE A 400 20.39 -6.30 -8.99
C ILE A 400 19.78 -7.62 -9.50
N SER A 401 18.52 -7.59 -9.90
CA SER A 401 17.76 -8.75 -10.37
C SER A 401 17.69 -8.76 -11.88
N ILE A 402 18.25 -9.79 -12.49
CA ILE A 402 18.37 -9.96 -13.93
C ILE A 402 17.49 -11.14 -14.36
N PRO A 403 16.46 -10.92 -15.19
CA PRO A 403 15.70 -12.00 -15.79
C PRO A 403 16.61 -12.95 -16.57
N VAL A 404 16.31 -14.24 -16.52
CA VAL A 404 16.98 -15.25 -17.35
C VAL A 404 15.93 -16.09 -18.08
N PRO A 405 16.24 -16.66 -19.25
CA PRO A 405 15.29 -17.51 -19.98
C PRO A 405 14.88 -18.73 -19.16
N SER A 406 13.63 -19.17 -19.31
CA SER A 406 13.14 -20.39 -18.66
C SER A 406 13.59 -21.65 -19.41
N GLY A 407 13.90 -22.73 -18.68
CA GLY A 407 14.13 -24.05 -19.28
C GLY A 407 15.49 -24.27 -19.93
N VAL A 408 16.42 -23.32 -19.79
CA VAL A 408 17.77 -23.36 -20.39
C VAL A 408 18.86 -23.83 -19.43
N GLY A 409 18.50 -24.19 -18.20
CA GLY A 409 19.45 -24.54 -17.14
C GLY A 409 19.88 -23.35 -16.30
N ALA A 410 20.88 -23.54 -15.44
CA ALA A 410 21.43 -22.47 -14.61
C ALA A 410 22.47 -21.66 -15.38
N PRO A 411 22.55 -20.33 -15.19
CA PRO A 411 23.62 -19.51 -15.73
C PRO A 411 25.00 -19.98 -15.25
N VAL A 412 25.98 -19.98 -16.15
CA VAL A 412 27.38 -20.25 -15.81
C VAL A 412 28.02 -18.92 -15.45
N ILE A 413 28.34 -18.74 -14.16
CA ILE A 413 28.95 -17.49 -13.67
C ILE A 413 30.44 -17.47 -14.00
N GLY A 414 30.90 -16.35 -14.55
CA GLY A 414 32.30 -16.02 -14.81
C GLY A 414 32.86 -15.17 -13.67
N ASP A 415 33.41 -14.00 -14.01
CA ASP A 415 33.88 -13.02 -13.03
C ASP A 415 32.69 -12.37 -12.29
N LEU A 416 32.82 -12.21 -10.98
CA LEU A 416 31.76 -11.71 -10.11
C LEU A 416 32.35 -10.96 -8.92
N ASP A 417 31.89 -9.72 -8.72
CA ASP A 417 32.03 -9.00 -7.47
C ASP A 417 30.83 -9.28 -6.54
N GLY A 418 31.07 -9.70 -5.29
CA GLY A 418 29.99 -10.00 -4.35
C GLY A 418 29.45 -11.43 -4.45
N GLU A 419 28.13 -11.59 -4.31
CA GLU A 419 27.47 -12.91 -4.30
C GLU A 419 26.36 -12.98 -5.35
N TYR A 420 25.97 -14.19 -5.77
CA TYR A 420 24.83 -14.39 -6.66
C TYR A 420 23.87 -15.46 -6.12
N LYS A 421 22.61 -15.34 -6.49
CA LYS A 421 21.57 -16.35 -6.25
C LYS A 421 20.76 -16.55 -7.52
N HIS A 422 20.61 -17.80 -7.94
CA HIS A 422 19.75 -18.13 -9.08
C HIS A 422 18.43 -18.72 -8.58
N ASP A 423 17.33 -18.00 -8.78
CA ASP A 423 15.97 -18.49 -8.54
C ASP A 423 15.41 -19.09 -9.83
N SER A 424 15.52 -20.41 -9.97
CA SER A 424 15.04 -21.14 -11.14
C SER A 424 13.52 -21.16 -11.26
N ARG A 425 12.77 -20.84 -10.21
CA ARG A 425 11.30 -20.80 -10.24
C ARG A 425 10.82 -19.46 -10.81
N ARG A 426 11.50 -18.37 -10.44
CA ARG A 426 11.24 -17.04 -10.97
C ARG A 426 11.98 -16.76 -12.29
N ASN A 427 12.95 -17.61 -12.65
CA ASN A 427 13.90 -17.41 -13.75
C ASN A 427 14.61 -16.06 -13.61
N VAL A 428 15.22 -15.84 -12.44
CA VAL A 428 15.94 -14.60 -12.12
C VAL A 428 17.30 -14.95 -11.54
N LEU A 429 18.33 -14.27 -12.03
CA LEU A 429 19.65 -14.20 -11.41
C LEU A 429 19.71 -12.93 -10.54
N GLU A 430 19.88 -13.10 -9.25
CA GLU A 430 20.03 -12.00 -8.29
C GLU A 430 21.51 -11.81 -7.98
N TRP A 431 22.03 -10.64 -8.33
CA TRP A 431 23.37 -10.18 -7.96
C TRP A 431 23.29 -9.40 -6.66
N CYS A 432 23.90 -9.93 -5.60
CA CYS A 432 23.83 -9.43 -4.23
C CYS A 432 25.16 -8.77 -3.81
N LEU A 433 25.08 -7.49 -3.46
CA LEU A 433 26.21 -6.68 -3.00
C LEU A 433 25.85 -6.12 -1.61
N PRO A 434 26.55 -6.53 -0.53
CA PRO A 434 26.20 -6.10 0.82
C PRO A 434 26.24 -4.58 1.01
N VAL A 435 27.26 -3.92 0.43
CA VAL A 435 27.46 -2.47 0.51
C VAL A 435 28.07 -1.97 -0.80
N ILE A 436 27.59 -0.84 -1.31
CA ILE A 436 28.23 -0.03 -2.36
C ILE A 436 28.42 1.39 -1.82
N ASP A 437 29.66 1.85 -1.77
CA ASP A 437 30.08 3.18 -1.32
C ASP A 437 31.24 3.72 -2.16
N ALA A 438 31.80 4.86 -1.76
CA ALA A 438 32.92 5.51 -2.47
C ALA A 438 34.20 4.64 -2.57
N ASN A 439 34.39 3.64 -1.71
CA ASN A 439 35.55 2.74 -1.73
C ASN A 439 35.40 1.60 -2.75
N ASN A 440 34.16 1.23 -3.10
CA ASN A 440 33.84 0.17 -4.06
C ASN A 440 32.78 0.62 -5.06
N LYS A 441 33.00 1.81 -5.61
CA LYS A 441 32.05 2.52 -6.49
C LYS A 441 31.75 1.82 -7.81
N THR A 442 32.56 0.86 -8.23
CA THR A 442 32.34 0.05 -9.44
C THR A 442 32.40 -1.42 -9.12
N GLY A 443 31.67 -2.23 -9.87
CA GLY A 443 31.80 -3.69 -9.84
C GLY A 443 31.16 -4.32 -11.07
N SER A 444 31.48 -5.59 -11.31
CA SER A 444 31.00 -6.35 -12.47
C SER A 444 30.49 -7.75 -12.14
N LEU A 445 29.63 -8.25 -13.02
CA LEU A 445 29.13 -9.62 -13.06
C LEU A 445 29.11 -10.08 -14.51
N GLU A 446 29.81 -11.18 -14.78
CA GLU A 446 29.79 -11.88 -16.06
C GLU A 446 29.12 -13.24 -15.91
N PHE A 447 28.24 -13.59 -16.84
CA PHE A 447 27.69 -14.94 -16.92
C PHE A 447 27.33 -15.34 -18.35
N SER A 448 27.28 -16.64 -18.59
CA SER A 448 26.86 -17.24 -19.86
C SER A 448 25.63 -18.11 -19.67
N VAL A 449 24.62 -17.94 -20.52
CA VAL A 449 23.41 -18.78 -20.51
C VAL A 449 22.80 -18.85 -21.91
N ALA A 450 22.15 -19.95 -22.27
CA ALA A 450 21.44 -20.02 -23.54
C ALA A 450 20.24 -19.05 -23.52
N GLY A 451 20.13 -18.19 -24.53
CA GLY A 451 19.13 -17.12 -24.57
C GLY A 451 19.37 -16.13 -25.69
N GLN A 452 18.58 -15.07 -25.72
CA GLN A 452 18.74 -13.92 -26.60
C GLN A 452 18.94 -12.65 -25.76
N PRO A 453 19.59 -11.60 -26.30
CA PRO A 453 19.83 -10.34 -25.60
C PRO A 453 18.59 -9.72 -24.92
N ASN A 454 17.41 -9.89 -25.50
CA ASN A 454 16.16 -9.34 -24.96
C ASN A 454 15.65 -10.06 -23.71
N ASP A 455 16.11 -11.28 -23.44
CA ASP A 455 15.62 -12.10 -22.33
C ASP A 455 16.17 -11.63 -20.98
N PHE A 456 17.19 -10.78 -20.97
CA PHE A 456 17.87 -10.27 -19.77
C PHE A 456 17.29 -8.95 -19.24
N PHE A 457 16.17 -8.52 -19.81
CA PHE A 457 15.48 -7.28 -19.46
C PHE A 457 14.00 -7.55 -19.14
N PRO A 458 13.37 -6.75 -18.28
CA PRO A 458 13.93 -5.59 -17.57
C PRO A 458 14.78 -5.99 -16.35
N ILE A 459 15.89 -5.29 -16.13
CA ILE A 459 16.70 -5.43 -14.92
C ILE A 459 16.09 -4.54 -13.84
N SER A 460 15.97 -5.06 -12.61
CA SER A 460 15.48 -4.28 -11.47
C SER A 460 16.52 -4.18 -10.37
N VAL A 461 16.65 -3.01 -9.75
CA VAL A 461 17.60 -2.78 -8.64
C VAL A 461 16.83 -2.49 -7.36
N THR A 462 17.31 -3.02 -6.24
CA THR A 462 16.82 -2.65 -4.90
C THR A 462 17.99 -2.38 -3.98
N PHE A 463 17.84 -1.42 -3.08
CA PHE A 463 18.83 -1.10 -2.03
C PHE A 463 18.15 -0.32 -0.90
N VAL A 464 18.86 -0.15 0.20
CA VAL A 464 18.49 0.76 1.30
C VAL A 464 19.71 1.60 1.66
N SER A 465 19.51 2.89 1.93
CA SER A 465 20.56 3.78 2.45
C SER A 465 20.05 4.48 3.72
N LYS A 466 20.97 4.71 4.66
CA LYS A 466 20.71 5.54 5.86
C LYS A 466 21.03 7.02 5.63
N ARG A 467 21.57 7.35 4.45
CA ARG A 467 21.83 8.71 3.98
C ARG A 467 20.75 9.11 2.97
N ASN A 468 20.38 10.38 3.00
CA ASN A 468 19.46 10.94 2.01
C ASN A 468 20.18 11.18 0.69
N TYR A 469 19.44 11.02 -0.40
CA TYR A 469 19.86 11.45 -1.73
C TYR A 469 19.67 12.97 -1.92
N CYS A 470 18.62 13.56 -1.35
CA CYS A 470 18.49 15.01 -1.27
C CYS A 470 19.03 15.53 0.07
N ASP A 471 19.91 16.53 0.07
CA ASP A 471 20.52 17.05 1.31
C ASP A 471 19.57 17.96 2.12
N ILE A 472 18.47 17.36 2.59
CA ILE A 472 17.50 17.93 3.51
C ILE A 472 17.67 17.28 4.88
N GLN A 473 17.90 18.10 5.90
CA GLN A 473 18.11 17.64 7.27
C GLN A 473 17.45 18.59 8.27
N VAL A 474 16.91 18.04 9.36
CA VAL A 474 16.44 18.84 10.50
C VAL A 474 17.59 19.02 11.48
N THR A 475 18.05 20.26 11.65
CA THR A 475 19.28 20.56 12.40
C THR A 475 19.02 20.99 13.84
N LYS A 476 17.89 21.63 14.12
CA LYS A 476 17.53 22.13 15.46
C LYS A 476 16.02 22.01 15.70
N VAL A 477 15.64 21.64 16.92
CA VAL A 477 14.27 21.76 17.43
C VAL A 477 14.28 22.68 18.64
N SER A 478 13.36 23.65 18.70
CA SER A 478 13.23 24.56 19.85
C SER A 478 11.78 24.88 20.21
N HIS A 479 11.55 25.29 21.45
CA HIS A 479 10.23 25.75 21.90
C HIS A 479 9.85 27.08 21.26
N VAL A 480 8.55 27.25 21.02
CA VAL A 480 7.97 28.49 20.49
C VAL A 480 8.18 29.67 21.45
N ASP A 481 8.02 29.46 22.76
CA ASP A 481 7.88 30.53 23.75
C ASP A 481 9.21 31.06 24.32
N GLY A 482 10.36 30.45 23.98
CA GLY A 482 11.63 30.83 24.59
C GLY A 482 12.90 30.35 23.91
N ASP A 483 12.82 29.85 22.66
CA ASP A 483 13.92 29.23 21.90
C ASP A 483 14.76 28.19 22.66
N GLY A 484 14.20 27.65 23.76
CA GLY A 484 14.82 26.57 24.53
C GLY A 484 14.99 25.36 23.61
N ALA A 485 16.23 24.88 23.49
CA ALA A 485 16.54 23.73 22.66
C ALA A 485 15.81 22.48 23.18
N VAL A 486 15.14 21.77 22.28
CA VAL A 486 14.46 20.51 22.58
C VAL A 486 15.30 19.38 22.02
N ARG A 487 15.61 18.41 22.87
CA ARG A 487 16.28 17.19 22.44
C ARG A 487 15.32 16.34 21.61
N PHE A 488 15.80 15.88 20.47
CA PHE A 488 15.01 15.06 19.54
C PHE A 488 15.85 13.88 19.05
N SER A 489 15.16 12.88 18.52
CA SER A 489 15.74 11.75 17.80
C SER A 489 15.31 11.82 16.34
N SER A 490 16.14 11.33 15.43
CA SER A 490 15.83 11.26 14.01
C SER A 490 16.24 9.90 13.45
N GLU A 491 15.42 9.35 12.57
CA GLU A 491 15.80 8.25 11.68
C GLU A 491 15.68 8.71 10.23
N THR A 492 16.61 8.23 9.41
CA THR A 492 16.77 8.61 8.02
C THR A 492 16.83 7.37 7.16
N SER A 493 16.06 7.33 6.08
CA SER A 493 16.04 6.20 5.15
C SER A 493 15.82 6.66 3.71
N PHE A 494 16.61 6.11 2.80
CA PHE A 494 16.45 6.24 1.35
C PHE A 494 16.25 4.84 0.77
N VAL A 495 15.11 4.61 0.13
CA VAL A 495 14.71 3.29 -0.36
C VAL A 495 14.25 3.35 -1.81
N VAL A 496 14.32 2.22 -2.49
CA VAL A 496 13.79 2.07 -3.85
C VAL A 496 12.30 1.74 -3.80
N ASP A 497 11.49 2.51 -4.52
CA ASP A 497 10.11 2.16 -4.87
C ASP A 497 10.08 1.44 -6.23
N LYS A 498 10.77 2.00 -7.23
CA LYS A 498 10.97 1.38 -8.55
C LYS A 498 12.36 1.75 -9.10
N TYR A 499 13.12 0.78 -9.58
CA TYR A 499 14.37 1.06 -10.28
C TYR A 499 14.53 0.04 -11.39
N ILE A 500 14.26 0.44 -12.63
CA ILE A 500 14.16 -0.48 -13.76
C ILE A 500 15.02 0.01 -14.93
N ILE A 501 15.74 -0.92 -15.54
CA ILE A 501 16.42 -0.76 -16.82
C ILE A 501 15.66 -1.66 -17.82
N GLU A 502 15.00 -1.05 -18.80
CA GLU A 502 14.12 -1.72 -19.78
C GLU A 502 14.85 -2.18 -21.04
#